data_AF-A0A0F6WPA0-F1
#
_entry.id   AF-A0A0F6WPA0-F1
#
_cell.length_a   1.000
_cell.length_b   1.000
_cell.length_c   1.000
_cell.angle_alpha   90.00
_cell.angle_beta   90.00
_cell.angle_gamma   90.00
#
_symmetry.space_group_name_H-M   'P 1'
#
loop_
_entity.id
_entity.type
_entity.pdbx_description
1 polymer ?
#
loop_
_entity_poly.entity_id
_entity_poly.type
_entity_poly.pdbx_seq_one_letter_code
_entity_poly.pdbx_strand_id
1 'polypeptide(L)'
;MTDAVQQVLDSMSVPAVVMNSRMDIVAANELGRALYPGPFSMAGQPNFARFAFLDPRAAEFYDQYDGAKTFTVSVLRASAGRNPP
;
A
#
# COMPACT_ATOMS: atom_id res chain seq x y z
N MET A 1 12.18 7.69 -7.99
CA MET A 1 12.50 6.32 -7.58
C MET A 1 13.62 5.83 -8.48
N THR A 2 14.65 5.16 -7.95
CA THR A 2 15.78 4.73 -8.78
C THR A 2 15.44 3.41 -9.49
N ASP A 3 15.95 3.24 -10.70
CA ASP A 3 15.78 2.01 -11.50
C ASP A 3 16.21 0.75 -10.73
N ALA A 4 17.19 0.89 -9.83
CA ALA A 4 17.67 -0.18 -8.96
C ALA A 4 16.59 -0.77 -8.04
N VAL A 5 15.67 0.05 -7.50
CA VAL A 5 14.59 -0.47 -6.63
C VAL A 5 13.64 -1.34 -7.44
N GLN A 6 13.29 -0.89 -8.65
CA GLN A 6 12.40 -1.66 -9.52
C GLN A 6 13.07 -2.96 -9.97
N GLN A 7 14.36 -2.93 -10.30
CA GLN A 7 15.12 -4.13 -10.65
C GLN A 7 15.14 -5.18 -9.52
N VAL A 8 15.28 -4.75 -8.26
CA VAL A 8 15.21 -5.67 -7.12
C VAL A 8 13.81 -6.29 -7.01
N LEU A 9 12.74 -5.50 -7.13
CA LEU A 9 11.36 -6.01 -7.09
C LEU A 9 11.08 -7.01 -8.20
N ASP A 10 11.53 -6.71 -9.42
CA ASP A 10 11.30 -7.58 -10.58
C ASP A 10 12.11 -8.88 -10.51
N SER A 11 13.18 -8.92 -9.70
CA SER A 11 13.93 -10.16 -9.42
C SER A 11 13.25 -11.09 -8.40
N MET A 12 12.24 -10.60 -7.65
CA MET A 12 11.53 -11.39 -6.65
C MET A 12 10.44 -12.24 -7.30
N SER A 13 10.42 -13.54 -6.98
CA SER A 13 9.39 -14.49 -7.43
C SER A 13 8.08 -14.46 -6.61
N VAL A 14 7.91 -13.46 -5.74
CA VAL A 14 6.75 -13.28 -4.87
C VAL A 14 6.16 -11.87 -5.04
N PRO A 15 4.87 -11.66 -4.73
CA PRO A 15 4.28 -10.31 -4.73
C PRO A 15 5.06 -9.34 -3.83
N ALA A 16 5.52 -8.23 -4.39
CA ALA A 16 6.29 -7.24 -3.65
C ALA A 16 5.87 -5.81 -4.00
N VAL A 17 5.78 -4.98 -2.96
CA VAL A 17 5.47 -3.55 -3.07
C VAL A 17 6.43 -2.76 -2.18
N VAL A 18 6.76 -1.54 -2.59
CA VAL A 18 7.45 -0.56 -1.73
C VAL A 18 6.46 0.54 -1.41
N MET A 19 6.35 0.88 -0.13
CA MET A 19 5.49 1.95 0.34
C MET A 19 6.25 2.95 1.21
N ASN A 20 5.82 4.22 1.18
CA ASN A 20 6.34 5.23 2.09
C ASN A 20 5.58 5.22 3.43
N SER A 21 5.99 6.08 4.37
CA SER A 21 5.39 6.14 5.71
C SER A 21 3.96 6.71 5.75
N ARG A 22 3.49 7.29 4.64
CA ARG A 22 2.11 7.76 4.42
C ARG A 22 1.25 6.72 3.70
N MET A 23 1.77 5.50 3.51
CA MET A 23 1.11 4.39 2.84
C MET A 23 0.94 4.56 1.32
N ASP A 24 1.67 5.49 0.68
CA ASP A 24 1.73 5.54 -0.78
C ASP A 24 2.54 4.36 -1.30
N ILE A 25 2.01 3.62 -2.26
CA ILE A 25 2.72 2.54 -2.94
C ILE A 25 3.60 3.16 -4.03
N VAL A 26 4.87 3.35 -3.73
CA VAL A 26 5.81 4.03 -4.65
C VAL A 26 6.37 3.09 -5.72
N ALA A 27 6.35 1.77 -5.47
CA ALA A 27 6.83 0.73 -6.39
C ALA A 27 6.08 -0.58 -6.22
N ALA A 28 6.07 -1.41 -7.26
CA ALA A 28 5.68 -2.81 -7.17
C ALA A 28 6.23 -3.62 -8.35
N ASN A 29 6.43 -4.92 -8.15
CA ASN A 29 6.53 -5.86 -9.27
C ASN A 29 5.12 -6.21 -9.80
N GLU A 30 5.05 -6.95 -10.92
CA GLU A 30 3.79 -7.36 -11.54
C GLU A 30 2.91 -8.17 -10.58
N LEU A 31 3.49 -9.11 -9.83
CA LEU A 31 2.79 -9.91 -8.84
C LEU A 31 2.21 -9.07 -7.69
N GLY A 32 2.93 -8.04 -7.25
CA GLY A 32 2.47 -7.10 -6.23
C GLY A 32 1.28 -6.26 -6.71
N ARG A 33 1.28 -5.88 -8.00
CA ARG A 33 0.12 -5.22 -8.62
C ARG A 33 -1.09 -6.15 -8.71
N ALA A 34 -0.86 -7.39 -9.09
CA ALA A 34 -1.90 -8.42 -9.17
C ALA A 34 -2.48 -8.79 -7.80
N LEU A 35 -1.69 -8.72 -6.73
CA LEU A 35 -2.15 -8.98 -5.36
C LEU A 35 -3.02 -7.85 -4.79
N TYR A 36 -2.76 -6.60 -5.18
CA TYR A 36 -3.47 -5.42 -4.67
C TYR A 36 -4.23 -4.63 -5.75
N PRO A 37 -5.14 -5.26 -6.52
CA PRO A 37 -5.83 -4.60 -7.63
C PRO A 37 -6.68 -3.40 -7.18
N GLY A 38 -7.21 -3.42 -5.94
CA GLY A 38 -7.95 -2.30 -5.36
C GLY A 38 -7.15 -1.00 -5.34
N PRO A 39 -6.08 -0.90 -4.51
CA PRO A 39 -5.21 0.27 -4.46
C PRO A 39 -4.66 0.71 -5.84
N PHE A 40 -4.27 -0.24 -6.70
CA PHE A 40 -3.73 0.08 -8.04
C PHE A 40 -4.79 0.56 -9.05
N SER A 41 -6.08 0.31 -8.80
CA SER A 41 -7.19 0.82 -9.63
C SER A 41 -7.71 2.19 -9.19
N MET A 42 -7.14 2.77 -8.13
CA MET A 42 -7.51 4.12 -7.67
C MET A 42 -7.06 5.19 -8.67
N ALA A 43 -7.80 6.31 -8.73
CA ALA A 43 -7.32 7.48 -9.43
C ALA A 43 -6.15 8.14 -8.66
N GLY A 44 -5.06 8.43 -9.38
CA GLY A 44 -3.86 9.07 -8.82
C GLY A 44 -2.88 8.07 -8.21
N GLN A 45 -2.12 8.52 -7.21
CA GLN A 45 -1.12 7.70 -6.51
C GLN A 45 -1.79 6.57 -5.71
N PRO A 46 -1.48 5.29 -6.00
CA PRO A 46 -1.99 4.17 -5.20
C PRO A 46 -1.57 4.31 -3.74
N ASN A 47 -2.54 4.16 -2.82
CA ASN A 47 -2.29 4.33 -1.39
C ASN A 47 -3.21 3.41 -0.58
N PHE A 48 -2.61 2.58 0.29
CA PHE A 48 -3.35 1.59 1.07
C PHE A 48 -4.32 2.25 2.07
N ALA A 49 -3.93 3.35 2.71
CA ALA A 49 -4.79 4.03 3.66
C ALA A 49 -5.99 4.70 2.97
N ARG A 50 -5.77 5.39 1.85
CA ARG A 50 -6.89 5.97 1.10
C ARG A 50 -7.84 4.90 0.60
N PHE A 51 -7.32 3.78 0.10
CA PHE A 51 -8.18 2.66 -0.30
C PHE A 51 -9.00 2.18 0.91
N ALA A 52 -8.35 1.83 2.02
CA ALA A 52 -9.02 1.26 3.19
C ALA A 52 -10.02 2.19 3.89
N PHE A 53 -9.91 3.51 3.76
CA PHE A 53 -10.77 4.46 4.48
C PHE A 53 -11.74 5.24 3.59
N LEU A 54 -11.42 5.44 2.31
CA LEU A 54 -12.16 6.34 1.44
C LEU A 54 -12.79 5.64 0.22
N ASP A 55 -12.34 4.44 -0.12
CA ASP A 55 -12.89 3.69 -1.25
C ASP A 55 -13.94 2.69 -0.77
N PRO A 56 -15.21 2.77 -1.23
CA PRO A 56 -16.26 1.85 -0.79
C PRO A 56 -15.96 0.39 -1.16
N ARG A 57 -15.14 0.15 -2.18
CA ARG A 57 -14.73 -1.20 -2.61
C ARG A 57 -13.85 -1.91 -1.58
N ALA A 58 -13.29 -1.19 -0.60
CA ALA A 58 -12.37 -1.77 0.37
C ALA A 58 -13.01 -2.80 1.30
N ALA A 59 -14.31 -2.66 1.61
CA ALA A 59 -15.02 -3.60 2.48
C ALA A 59 -15.18 -4.98 1.85
N GLU A 60 -15.30 -5.04 0.52
CA GLU A 60 -15.37 -6.30 -0.25
C GLU A 60 -13.97 -6.85 -0.59
N PHE A 61 -12.97 -5.97 -0.63
CA PHE A 61 -11.59 -6.34 -0.94
C PHE A 61 -10.86 -7.00 0.24
N TYR A 62 -11.06 -6.49 1.47
CA TYR A 62 -10.38 -7.01 2.66
C TYR A 62 -11.24 -8.03 3.39
N ASP A 63 -10.79 -9.28 3.46
CA ASP A 63 -11.43 -10.34 4.27
C ASP A 63 -11.64 -9.91 5.73
N GLN A 64 -10.65 -9.20 6.31
CA GLN A 64 -10.68 -8.65 7.66
C GLN A 64 -10.65 -7.12 7.63
N TYR A 65 -11.69 -6.50 7.10
CA TYR A 65 -11.74 -5.06 6.83
C TYR A 65 -11.39 -4.18 8.05
N ASP A 66 -12.00 -4.42 9.21
CA ASP A 66 -11.69 -3.65 10.44
C ASP A 66 -10.26 -3.88 10.94
N GLY A 67 -9.73 -5.09 10.73
CA GLY A 67 -8.34 -5.42 11.02
C GLY A 67 -7.38 -4.62 10.14
N ALA A 68 -7.63 -4.55 8.84
CA ALA A 68 -6.84 -3.77 7.89
C ALA A 68 -6.83 -2.27 8.24
N LYS A 69 -7.98 -1.72 8.63
CA LYS A 69 -8.09 -0.31 9.09
C LYS A 69 -7.31 -0.08 10.38
N THR A 70 -7.43 -0.97 11.35
CA THR A 70 -6.72 -0.89 12.63
C THR A 70 -5.20 -0.95 12.45
N PHE A 71 -4.73 -1.86 11.59
CA PHE A 71 -3.32 -1.97 11.22
C PHE A 71 -2.83 -0.67 10.57
N THR A 72 -3.58 -0.14 9.60
CA THR A 72 -3.23 1.10 8.91
C THR A 72 -3.12 2.29 9.88
N VAL A 73 -4.07 2.46 10.80
CA VAL A 73 -4.01 3.52 11.83
C VAL A 73 -2.77 3.35 12.71
N SER A 74 -2.43 2.12 13.09
CA SER A 74 -1.25 1.83 13.90
C SER A 74 0.03 2.24 13.20
N VAL A 75 0.18 1.92 11.91
CA VAL A 75 1.32 2.34 11.09
C VAL A 75 1.42 3.87 10.98
N LEU A 76 0.29 4.53 10.71
CA LEU A 76 0.25 6.00 10.58
C LEU A 76 0.60 6.71 11.90
N ARG A 77 0.09 6.22 13.04
CA ARG A 77 0.45 6.75 14.37
C ARG A 77 1.94 6.58 14.65
N ALA A 78 2.50 5.41 14.34
CA ALA A 78 3.93 5.17 14.51
C ALA A 78 4.78 6.08 13.61
N SER A 79 4.33 6.37 12.39
CA SER A 79 5.00 7.34 11.51
C SER A 79 4.92 8.76 12.06
N ALA A 80 3.74 9.21 12.50
CA ALA A 80 3.55 10.55 13.03
C ALA A 80 4.34 10.80 14.32
N GLY A 81 4.52 9.77 15.16
CA GLY A 81 5.37 9.87 16.35
C GLY A 81 6.86 10.00 16.03
N ARG A 82 7.33 9.42 14.92
CA ARG A 82 8.73 9.54 14.47
C ARG A 82 9.02 10.87 13.77
N ASN A 83 8.05 11.38 13.02
CA ASN A 83 8.14 12.64 12.29
C ASN A 83 6.91 13.50 12.65
N PRO A 84 6.97 14.21 13.78
CA PRO A 84 5.90 15.13 14.15
C PRO A 84 5.75 16.24 13.10
N PRO A 85 4.54 16.79 12.94
CA PRO A 85 4.30 17.90 12.02
C PRO A 85 5.08 19.17 12.41
#